data_AF-A0A848JQH9-F1
#
_entry.id   AF-A0A848JQH9-F1
#
_cell.length_a   1.000
_cell.length_b   1.000
_cell.length_c   1.000
_cell.angle_alpha   90.00
_cell.angle_beta   90.00
_cell.angle_gamma   90.00
#
_symmetry.space_group_name_H-M   'P 1'
#
loop_
_entity.id
_entity.type
_entity.pdbx_description
1 polymer ?
#
loop_
_entity_poly.entity_id
_entity_poly.type
_entity_poly.pdbx_seq_one_letter_code
_entity_poly.pdbx_strand_id
1 'polypeptide(L)'
;MFAALLATLWFLPAVSAAGGLVVALLFGGDWSEALLAAGILAAAVFAFRLLGLKGALAVLAAGAVATAYRRGERRGAARQIQKDKANADRAVQRANEARADADRRNADPRRLRDDDGFKRRD
;
A
#
# COMPACT_ATOMS: atom_id res chain seq x y z
N MET A 1 -23.32 -35.13 -34.22
CA MET A 1 -22.15 -34.96 -33.31
C MET A 1 -21.65 -33.50 -33.19
N PHE A 2 -21.90 -32.60 -34.15
CA PHE A 2 -21.43 -31.20 -34.06
C PHE A 2 -22.18 -30.30 -33.05
N ALA A 3 -23.45 -30.59 -32.72
CA ALA A 3 -24.26 -29.75 -31.83
C ALA A 3 -23.83 -29.78 -30.34
N ALA A 4 -23.25 -30.91 -29.87
CA ALA A 4 -22.79 -31.04 -28.49
C ALA A 4 -21.49 -30.28 -28.20
N LEU A 5 -20.67 -30.04 -29.23
CA LEU A 5 -19.42 -29.25 -29.16
C LEU A 5 -19.69 -27.73 -29.12
N LEU A 6 -20.78 -27.28 -29.74
CA LEU A 6 -21.17 -25.87 -29.69
C LEU A 6 -21.79 -25.49 -28.34
N ALA A 7 -22.51 -26.39 -27.68
CA ALA A 7 -23.08 -26.14 -26.36
C ALA A 7 -21.99 -25.98 -25.28
N THR A 8 -20.90 -26.75 -25.34
CA THR A 8 -19.76 -26.61 -24.42
C THR A 8 -18.93 -25.35 -24.67
N LEU A 9 -18.95 -24.80 -25.89
CA LEU A 9 -18.24 -23.57 -26.23
C LEU A 9 -18.80 -22.33 -25.50
N TRP A 10 -20.10 -22.34 -25.15
CA TRP A 10 -20.76 -21.26 -24.41
C TRP A 10 -20.71 -21.40 -22.89
N PHE A 11 -20.38 -22.59 -22.36
CA PHE A 11 -20.16 -22.77 -20.92
C PHE A 11 -18.83 -22.17 -20.44
N LEU A 12 -17.81 -22.16 -21.30
CA LEU A 12 -16.50 -21.56 -20.99
C LEU A 12 -16.57 -20.06 -20.65
N PRO A 13 -17.25 -19.18 -21.43
CA PRO A 13 -17.36 -17.76 -21.07
C PRO A 13 -18.26 -17.53 -19.85
N ALA A 14 -19.33 -18.30 -19.66
CA ALA A 14 -20.21 -18.13 -18.50
C ALA A 14 -19.54 -18.53 -17.18
N VAL A 15 -18.78 -19.63 -17.17
CA VAL A 15 -18.02 -20.09 -16.00
C VAL A 15 -16.82 -19.19 -15.72
N SER A 16 -16.16 -18.66 -16.76
CA SER A 16 -15.07 -17.69 -16.57
C SER A 16 -15.57 -16.31 -16.16
N ALA A 17 -16.74 -15.86 -16.62
CA ALA A 17 -17.38 -14.63 -16.15
C ALA A 17 -17.86 -14.77 -14.69
N ALA A 18 -18.48 -15.89 -14.32
CA ALA A 18 -18.88 -16.17 -12.94
C ALA A 18 -17.65 -16.33 -12.02
N GLY A 19 -16.60 -17.02 -12.47
CA GLY A 19 -15.34 -17.13 -11.74
C GLY A 19 -14.64 -15.78 -11.59
N GLY A 20 -14.60 -14.97 -12.65
CA GLY A 20 -14.08 -13.61 -12.63
C GLY A 20 -14.87 -12.68 -11.71
N LEU A 21 -16.20 -12.83 -11.67
CA LEU A 21 -17.08 -12.05 -10.78
C LEU A 21 -16.90 -12.46 -9.32
N VAL A 22 -16.80 -13.75 -9.01
CA VAL A 22 -16.52 -14.26 -7.65
C VAL A 22 -15.15 -13.80 -7.17
N VAL A 23 -14.14 -13.85 -8.04
CA VAL A 23 -12.80 -13.35 -7.74
C VAL A 23 -12.79 -11.83 -7.55
N ALA A 24 -13.49 -11.07 -8.41
CA ALA A 24 -13.62 -9.63 -8.29
C ALA A 24 -14.36 -9.21 -7.01
N LEU A 25 -15.39 -9.97 -6.61
CA LEU A 25 -16.15 -9.75 -5.38
C LEU A 25 -15.35 -10.14 -4.12
N LEU A 26 -14.59 -11.24 -4.14
CA LEU A 26 -13.81 -11.70 -3.00
C LEU A 26 -12.53 -10.88 -2.77
N PHE A 27 -11.90 -10.39 -3.84
CA PHE A 27 -10.63 -9.65 -3.76
C PHE A 27 -10.77 -8.14 -4.07
N GLY A 28 -12.00 -7.62 -4.16
CA GLY A 28 -12.25 -6.17 -4.26
C GLY A 28 -11.70 -5.50 -5.52
N GLY A 29 -11.52 -6.25 -6.61
CA GLY A 29 -10.95 -5.74 -7.87
C GLY A 29 -9.41 -5.73 -7.93
N ASP A 30 -8.71 -6.17 -6.86
CA ASP A 30 -7.25 -6.28 -6.88
C ASP A 30 -6.80 -7.59 -7.56
N TRP A 31 -6.72 -7.56 -8.90
CA TRP A 31 -6.30 -8.69 -9.75
C TRP A 31 -4.95 -9.30 -9.35
N SER A 32 -4.09 -8.51 -8.71
CA SER A 32 -2.79 -8.98 -8.21
C SER A 32 -2.91 -9.98 -7.07
N GLU A 33 -3.88 -9.81 -6.15
CA GLU A 33 -4.09 -10.74 -5.03
C GLU A 33 -4.77 -12.03 -5.52
N ALA A 34 -5.69 -11.89 -6.48
CA ALA A 34 -6.34 -13.02 -7.13
C ALA A 34 -5.35 -13.94 -7.86
N LEU A 35 -4.43 -13.36 -8.66
CA LEU A 35 -3.40 -14.14 -9.35
C LEU A 35 -2.43 -14.82 -8.38
N LEU A 36 -2.10 -14.15 -7.27
CA LEU A 36 -1.30 -14.72 -6.20
C LEU A 36 -1.98 -15.93 -5.56
N ALA A 37 -3.26 -15.80 -5.19
CA ALA A 37 -4.04 -16.87 -4.59
C ALA A 37 -4.18 -18.06 -5.56
N ALA A 38 -4.47 -17.79 -6.84
CA ALA A 38 -4.54 -18.79 -7.88
C ALA A 38 -3.18 -19.51 -8.08
N GLY A 39 -2.07 -18.77 -8.08
CA GLY A 39 -0.72 -19.34 -8.17
C GLY A 39 -0.38 -20.23 -6.97
N ILE A 40 -0.73 -19.82 -5.76
CA ILE A 40 -0.53 -20.62 -4.54
C ILE A 40 -1.35 -21.92 -4.61
N LEU A 41 -2.62 -21.83 -5.02
CA LEU A 41 -3.49 -23.00 -5.19
C LEU A 41 -2.95 -23.96 -6.26
N ALA A 42 -2.53 -23.44 -7.42
CA ALA A 42 -1.95 -24.26 -8.48
C ALA A 42 -0.67 -24.97 -8.00
N ALA A 43 0.20 -24.26 -7.29
CA ALA A 43 1.42 -24.84 -6.70
C ALA A 43 1.08 -25.88 -5.63
N ALA A 44 0.05 -25.67 -4.81
CA ALA A 44 -0.39 -26.62 -3.79
C ALA A 44 -0.94 -27.90 -4.41
N VAL A 45 -1.73 -27.79 -5.49
CA VAL A 45 -2.25 -28.95 -6.25
C VAL A 45 -1.09 -29.72 -6.91
N PHE A 46 -0.12 -29.01 -7.47
CA PHE A 46 1.07 -29.62 -8.06
C PHE A 46 1.92 -30.35 -7.01
N ALA A 47 2.16 -29.71 -5.86
CA ALA A 47 2.87 -30.32 -4.74
C ALA A 47 2.10 -31.50 -4.13
N PHE A 48 0.77 -31.44 -4.09
CA PHE A 48 -0.06 -32.58 -3.69
C PHE A 48 0.16 -33.78 -4.61
N ARG A 49 0.26 -33.54 -5.92
CA ARG A 49 0.48 -34.61 -6.90
C ARG A 49 1.85 -35.26 -6.79
N LEU A 50 2.90 -34.50 -6.46
CA LEU A 50 4.27 -35.00 -6.40
C LEU A 50 4.69 -35.51 -5.02
N LEU A 51 4.31 -34.80 -3.96
CA LEU A 51 4.82 -34.96 -2.60
C LEU A 51 3.70 -35.36 -1.61
N GLY A 52 2.47 -35.52 -2.11
CA GLY A 52 1.30 -35.85 -1.30
C GLY A 52 0.83 -34.68 -0.42
N LEU A 53 0.00 -35.02 0.57
CA LEU A 53 -0.66 -34.05 1.44
C LEU A 53 0.31 -33.12 2.18
N LYS A 54 1.46 -33.65 2.62
CA LYS A 54 2.48 -32.87 3.34
C LYS A 54 3.07 -31.77 2.45
N GLY A 55 3.34 -32.05 1.18
CA GLY A 55 3.84 -31.05 0.23
C GLY A 55 2.82 -29.95 -0.05
N ALA A 56 1.55 -30.33 -0.21
CA ALA A 56 0.47 -29.37 -0.43
C ALA A 56 0.29 -28.41 0.76
N LEU A 57 0.29 -28.95 1.98
CA LEU A 57 0.21 -28.15 3.21
C LEU A 57 1.40 -27.22 3.39
N ALA A 58 2.62 -27.67 3.06
CA ALA A 58 3.81 -26.84 3.11
C ALA A 58 3.70 -25.64 2.14
N VAL A 59 3.21 -25.86 0.92
CA VAL A 59 3.00 -24.78 -0.06
C VAL A 59 1.92 -23.81 0.40
N LEU A 60 0.80 -24.30 0.95
CA LEU A 60 -0.25 -23.44 1.48
C LEU A 60 0.24 -22.62 2.67
N ALA A 61 1.00 -23.22 3.59
CA ALA A 61 1.59 -22.51 4.72
C ALA A 61 2.56 -21.43 4.26
N ALA A 62 3.45 -21.75 3.32
CA ALA A 62 4.38 -20.79 2.73
C ALA A 62 3.64 -19.65 2.02
N GLY A 63 2.60 -19.96 1.24
CA GLY A 63 1.76 -18.98 0.58
C GLY A 63 1.03 -18.05 1.56
N ALA A 64 0.54 -18.59 2.68
CA ALA A 64 -0.11 -17.80 3.74
C ALA A 64 0.88 -16.84 4.43
N VAL A 65 2.12 -17.29 4.71
CA VAL A 65 3.16 -16.43 5.28
C VAL A 65 3.56 -15.32 4.30
N ALA A 66 3.78 -15.65 3.03
CA ALA A 66 4.16 -14.68 2.01
C ALA A 66 3.08 -13.59 1.81
N THR A 67 1.80 -13.99 1.79
CA THR A 67 0.68 -13.04 1.69
C THR A 67 0.54 -12.17 2.93
N ALA A 68 0.69 -12.73 4.13
CA ALA A 68 0.68 -11.97 5.37
C ALA A 68 1.82 -10.94 5.42
N TYR A 69 3.04 -11.31 4.97
CA TYR A 69 4.19 -10.42 4.92
C TYR A 69 3.94 -9.23 3.97
N ARG A 70 3.50 -9.48 2.73
CA ARG A 70 3.19 -8.41 1.76
C ARG A 70 2.10 -7.48 2.26
N ARG A 71 1.08 -8.01 2.94
CA ARG A 71 0.00 -7.20 3.52
C ARG A 71 0.51 -6.36 4.70
N GLY A 72 1.47 -6.88 5.47
CA GLY A 72 2.20 -6.16 6.50
C GLY A 72 2.99 -4.98 5.94
N GLU A 73 3.79 -5.22 4.90
CA GLU A 73 4.58 -4.16 4.23
C GLU A 73 3.68 -3.06 3.65
N ARG A 74 2.60 -3.40 2.95
CA ARG A 74 1.66 -2.42 2.40
C ARG A 74 1.06 -1.53 3.50
N ARG A 75 0.68 -2.12 4.64
CA ARG A 75 0.17 -1.36 5.81
C ARG A 75 1.25 -0.53 6.47
N GLY A 76 2.49 -1.04 6.54
CA GLY A 76 3.64 -0.31 7.06
C GLY A 76 3.97 0.91 6.22
N ALA A 77 4.09 0.74 4.91
CA ALA A 77 4.35 1.83 3.95
C ALA A 77 3.23 2.88 3.97
N ALA A 78 1.96 2.46 3.99
CA ALA A 78 0.84 3.39 4.08
C ALA A 78 0.86 4.22 5.38
N ARG A 79 1.20 3.60 6.52
CA ARG A 79 1.36 4.31 7.80
C ARG A 79 2.57 5.25 7.80
N GLN A 80 3.66 4.88 7.13
CA GLN A 80 4.84 5.72 6.97
C GLN A 80 4.48 7.00 6.20
N ILE A 81 3.81 6.86 5.05
CA ILE A 81 3.40 7.99 4.20
C ILE A 81 2.48 8.95 4.98
N GLN A 82 1.54 8.44 5.77
CA GLN A 82 0.68 9.29 6.60
C GLN A 82 1.46 10.04 7.68
N LYS A 83 2.43 9.37 8.34
CA LYS A 83 3.31 10.03 9.32
C LYS A 83 4.18 11.09 8.68
N ASP A 84 4.72 10.81 7.50
CA ASP A 84 5.59 11.74 6.77
C ASP A 84 4.81 12.99 6.35
N LYS A 85 3.57 12.82 5.89
CA LYS A 85 2.67 13.95 5.58
C LYS A 85 2.38 14.81 6.82
N ALA A 86 2.02 14.17 7.94
CA ALA A 86 1.77 14.89 9.19
C ALA A 86 3.03 15.58 9.76
N ASN A 87 4.22 15.04 9.50
CA ASN A 87 5.48 15.68 9.88
C ASN A 87 5.80 16.88 8.97
N ALA A 88 5.55 16.76 7.66
CA ALA A 88 5.71 17.86 6.72
C ALA A 88 4.78 19.03 7.07
N ASP A 89 3.51 18.76 7.36
CA ASP A 89 2.53 19.79 7.75
C ASP A 89 2.97 20.51 9.04
N ARG A 90 3.46 19.77 10.04
CA ARG A 90 4.02 20.36 11.27
C ARG A 90 5.27 21.20 11.02
N ALA A 91 6.13 20.79 10.09
CA ALA A 91 7.32 21.57 9.72
C ALA A 91 6.94 22.91 9.05
N VAL A 92 5.95 22.89 8.16
CA VAL A 92 5.41 24.10 7.52
C VAL A 92 4.77 25.03 8.56
N GLN A 93 4.00 24.48 9.50
CA GLN A 93 3.39 25.26 10.58
C GLN A 93 4.44 25.98 11.43
N ARG A 94 5.49 25.26 11.87
CA ARG A 94 6.59 25.87 12.63
C ARG A 94 7.34 26.94 11.83
N ALA A 95 7.54 26.71 10.52
CA ALA A 95 8.18 27.71 9.67
C ALA A 95 7.33 28.99 9.55
N ASN A 96 6.01 28.85 9.45
CA ASN A 96 5.09 29.98 9.42
C ASN A 96 5.02 30.71 10.77
N GLU A 97 5.01 29.98 11.89
CA GLU A 97 5.08 30.57 13.23
C GLU A 97 6.39 31.32 13.44
N ALA A 98 7.52 30.77 13.00
CA ALA A 98 8.83 31.42 13.07
C ALA A 98 8.88 32.70 12.22
N ARG A 99 8.29 32.68 11.02
CA ARG A 99 8.14 33.89 10.18
C ARG A 99 7.26 34.93 10.86
N ALA A 100 6.10 34.54 11.37
CA ALA A 100 5.18 35.44 12.07
C ALA A 100 5.79 36.01 13.36
N ASP A 101 6.66 35.25 14.05
CA ASP A 101 7.39 35.74 15.20
C ASP A 101 8.53 36.69 14.82
N ALA A 102 9.24 36.40 13.72
CA ALA A 102 10.24 37.32 13.17
C ALA A 102 9.60 38.64 12.70
N ASP A 103 8.45 38.57 12.02
CA ASP A 103 7.69 39.76 11.58
C ASP A 103 7.22 40.58 12.79
N ARG A 104 6.75 39.93 13.86
CA ARG A 104 6.39 40.61 15.12
C ARG A 104 7.59 41.30 15.77
N ARG A 105 8.77 40.67 15.73
CA ARG A 105 10.01 41.27 16.24
C ARG A 105 10.50 42.44 15.39
N ASN A 106 10.39 42.34 14.07
CA ASN A 106 10.76 43.41 13.13
C ASN A 106 9.78 44.59 13.16
N ALA A 107 8.50 44.35 13.48
CA ALA A 107 7.49 45.39 13.57
C ALA A 107 7.56 46.22 14.87
N ASP A 108 8.38 45.82 15.86
CA ASP A 108 8.59 46.59 17.09
C ASP A 108 9.74 47.61 16.92
N PRO A 109 9.44 48.92 16.80
CA PRO A 109 10.45 49.96 16.57
C PRO A 109 11.42 50.12 17.74
N ARG A 110 11.07 49.63 18.94
CA ARG A 110 11.92 49.76 20.13
C ARG A 110 13.06 48.74 20.15
N ARG A 111 12.89 47.56 19.55
CA ARG A 111 13.90 46.49 19.50
C ARG A 111 14.91 46.63 18.37
N LEU A 112 14.54 47.27 17.26
CA LEU A 112 15.47 47.61 16.17
C LEU A 112 16.62 48.51 16.65
N ARG A 113 16.35 49.36 17.65
CA ARG A 113 17.31 50.31 18.23
C ARG A 113 18.33 49.65 19.18
N ASP A 114 18.00 48.47 19.71
CA ASP A 114 18.89 47.73 20.62
C ASP A 114 19.95 46.92 19.85
N ASP A 115 19.63 46.47 18.61
CA ASP A 115 20.57 45.80 17.71
C ASP A 115 21.50 46.80 16.99
N ASP A 116 21.14 48.08 16.93
CA ASP A 116 21.97 49.19 16.43
C ASP A 116 23.05 49.63 17.45
N GLY A 117 23.48 48.72 18.34
CA GLY A 117 24.69 48.82 19.16
C GLY A 117 25.97 48.85 18.32
N PHE A 118 26.01 49.68 17.27
CA PHE A 118 27.18 50.02 16.49
C PHE A 118 28.15 50.72 17.42
N LYS A 119 29.13 49.94 17.90
CA LYS A 119 30.38 50.38 18.50
C LYS A 119 30.88 51.67 17.84
N ARG A 120 30.64 52.81 18.49
CA ARG A 120 31.57 53.93 18.44
C ARG A 120 32.68 53.56 19.41
N ARG A 121 33.70 52.88 18.87
CA ARG A 121 34.98 52.75 19.56
C ARG A 121 35.69 54.08 19.35
N ASP A 122 35.73 54.87 20.41
CA ASP A 122 36.63 56.00 20.57
C ASP A 122 38.05 55.48 20.88
#